data_AF-A0A655RG11-F1
#
_entry.id   AF-A0A655RG11-F1
#
_cell.length_a   1.000
_cell.length_b   1.000
_cell.length_c   1.000
_cell.angle_alpha   90.00
_cell.angle_beta   90.00
_cell.angle_gamma   90.00
#
_symmetry.space_group_name_H-M   'P 1'
#
loop_
_entity.id
_entity.type
_entity.pdbx_description
1 polymer ?
#
loop_
_entity_poly.entity_id
_entity_poly.type
_entity_poly.pdbx_seq_one_letter_code
_entity_poly.pdbx_strand_id
1 'polypeptide(L)'
;MVYPAQVMYAGTKLEQIVEQAPVGQPIQMIVAGENLKGEYTSKTVQLPFEDRAVSAQERIASMGLTLLNDKNRMLVEMVEFGSPAEAAGIDFDWEIRSVVVDSDRPMKEWVFLPAILLTLLLAWNQKRRIKKA
;
A
#
# COMPACT_ATOMS: atom_id res chain seq x y z
N MET A 1 10.58 -7.19 -12.49
CA MET A 1 10.98 -7.98 -11.31
C MET A 1 9.96 -9.10 -11.14
N VAL A 2 10.35 -10.31 -10.73
CA VAL A 2 9.42 -11.45 -10.60
C VAL A 2 8.38 -11.20 -9.50
N TYR A 3 8.72 -10.41 -8.48
CA TYR A 3 7.80 -9.91 -7.46
C TYR A 3 7.87 -8.36 -7.44
N PRO A 4 6.76 -7.64 -7.69
CA PRO A 4 6.73 -6.19 -7.52
C PRO A 4 6.82 -5.84 -6.03
N ALA A 5 7.29 -4.63 -5.71
CA ALA A 5 7.31 -4.17 -4.32
C ALA A 5 5.90 -3.84 -3.81
N GLN A 6 5.09 -3.22 -4.67
CA GLN A 6 3.74 -2.77 -4.39
C GLN A 6 2.81 -3.19 -5.53
N VAL A 7 1.56 -3.47 -5.19
CA VAL A 7 0.46 -3.72 -6.13
C VAL A 7 -0.52 -2.57 -6.04
N MET A 8 -0.96 -2.08 -7.20
CA MET A 8 -1.91 -0.98 -7.29
C MET A 8 -3.28 -1.56 -7.63
N TYR A 9 -4.23 -1.40 -6.72
CA TYR A 9 -5.63 -1.77 -6.93
C TYR A 9 -6.42 -0.54 -7.38
N ALA A 10 -7.51 -0.75 -8.12
CA ALA A 10 -8.41 0.35 -8.49
C ALA A 10 -9.00 1.01 -7.24
N GLY A 11 -9.29 2.31 -7.29
CA GLY A 11 -9.91 3.03 -6.17
C GLY A 11 -11.21 2.40 -5.68
N THR A 12 -11.99 1.75 -6.55
CA THR A 12 -13.22 1.01 -6.20
C THR A 12 -12.99 -0.17 -5.25
N LYS A 13 -11.74 -0.59 -5.06
CA LYS A 13 -11.35 -1.61 -4.07
C LYS A 13 -10.96 -1.02 -2.72
N LEU A 14 -11.02 0.31 -2.55
CA LEU A 14 -10.61 0.98 -1.32
C LEU A 14 -11.34 0.43 -0.10
N GLU A 15 -12.68 0.32 -0.12
CA GLU A 15 -13.43 -0.19 1.04
C GLU A 15 -12.93 -1.58 1.47
N GLN A 16 -12.77 -2.49 0.51
CA GLN A 16 -12.27 -3.84 0.74
C GLN A 16 -10.84 -3.85 1.33
N ILE A 17 -9.97 -2.97 0.84
CA ILE A 17 -8.57 -2.89 1.30
C ILE A 17 -8.48 -2.26 2.69
N VAL A 18 -9.24 -1.18 2.93
CA VAL A 18 -9.28 -0.48 4.20
C VAL A 18 -9.85 -1.37 5.31
N GLU A 19 -10.84 -2.21 4.99
CA GLU A 19 -11.39 -3.19 5.94
C GLU A 19 -10.34 -4.20 6.40
N GLN A 20 -9.50 -4.67 5.48
CA GLN A 20 -8.47 -5.70 5.74
C GLN A 20 -7.15 -5.12 6.27
N ALA A 21 -6.99 -3.80 6.21
CA ALA A 21 -5.77 -3.14 6.64
C ALA A 21 -5.52 -3.35 8.14
N PRO A 22 -4.28 -3.67 8.55
CA PRO A 22 -3.93 -3.73 9.96
C PRO A 22 -4.11 -2.37 10.64
N VAL A 23 -4.62 -2.37 11.88
CA VAL A 23 -4.73 -1.16 12.70
C VAL A 23 -3.36 -0.49 12.87
N GLY A 24 -3.32 0.84 12.78
CA GLY A 24 -2.10 1.63 12.85
C GLY A 24 -1.27 1.69 11.56
N GLN A 25 -1.66 0.96 10.50
CA GLN A 25 -1.02 1.12 9.18
C GLN A 25 -1.78 2.14 8.34
N PRO A 26 -1.15 3.24 7.90
CA PRO A 26 -1.81 4.22 7.05
C PRO A 26 -2.08 3.63 5.67
N ILE A 27 -3.17 4.08 5.04
CA ILE A 27 -3.57 3.66 3.71
C ILE A 27 -2.91 4.56 2.68
N GLN A 28 -2.09 3.97 1.82
CA GLN A 28 -1.48 4.67 0.71
C GLN A 28 -2.41 4.64 -0.51
N MET A 29 -2.67 5.80 -1.10
CA MET A 29 -3.49 5.91 -2.29
C MET A 29 -3.00 7.02 -3.22
N ILE A 30 -3.34 6.88 -4.50
CA ILE A 30 -3.13 7.91 -5.51
C ILE A 30 -4.47 8.55 -5.81
N VAL A 31 -4.52 9.85 -5.55
CA VAL A 31 -5.65 10.71 -5.83
C VAL A 31 -5.31 11.63 -6.99
N ALA A 32 -6.33 12.06 -7.74
CA ALA A 32 -6.14 13.02 -8.81
C ALA A 32 -7.39 13.86 -9.05
N GLY A 33 -7.19 15.12 -9.38
CA GLY A 33 -8.28 16.05 -9.67
C GLY A 33 -7.74 17.41 -10.08
N GLU A 34 -8.65 18.35 -10.28
CA GLU A 34 -8.34 19.73 -10.62
C GLU A 34 -8.11 20.53 -9.33
N ASN A 35 -7.06 21.34 -9.28
CA ASN A 35 -6.82 22.24 -8.16
C ASN A 35 -7.55 23.59 -8.37
N LEU A 36 -7.52 24.46 -7.36
CA LEU A 36 -8.14 25.79 -7.41
C LEU A 36 -7.64 26.71 -8.55
N LYS A 37 -6.54 26.37 -9.22
CA LYS A 37 -5.98 27.11 -10.37
C LYS A 37 -6.45 26.56 -11.72
N GLY A 38 -7.23 25.49 -11.71
CA GLY A 38 -7.67 24.78 -12.91
C GLY A 38 -6.64 23.78 -13.47
N GLU A 39 -5.63 23.41 -12.69
CA GLU A 39 -4.60 22.47 -13.13
C GLU A 39 -4.92 21.06 -12.64
N TYR A 40 -4.97 20.09 -13.56
CA TYR A 40 -5.14 18.69 -13.21
C TYR A 40 -3.85 18.13 -12.60
N THR A 41 -3.93 17.65 -11.36
CA THR A 41 -2.81 17.13 -10.58
C THR A 41 -3.11 15.74 -10.04
N SER A 42 -2.06 14.93 -9.88
CA SER A 42 -2.13 13.66 -9.16
C SER A 42 -1.13 13.65 -8.02
N LYS A 43 -1.55 13.10 -6.87
CA LYS A 43 -0.75 13.00 -5.66
C LYS A 43 -0.84 11.61 -5.06
N THR A 44 0.25 11.16 -4.46
CA THR A 44 0.25 9.98 -3.60
C THR A 44 0.17 10.44 -2.16
N VAL A 45 -0.83 9.95 -1.43
CA VAL A 45 -1.11 10.32 -0.04
C VAL A 45 -1.10 9.08 0.84
N GLN A 46 -0.82 9.25 2.13
CA GLN A 46 -0.91 8.22 3.15
C GLN A 46 -1.83 8.72 4.25
N LEU A 47 -2.98 8.08 4.41
CA LEU A 47 -3.99 8.51 5.36
C LEU A 47 -4.07 7.53 6.53
N PRO A 48 -3.79 7.97 7.76
CA PRO A 48 -4.09 7.17 8.94
C PRO A 48 -5.60 7.12 9.16
N PHE A 49 -6.07 6.03 9.78
CA PHE A 49 -7.43 5.91 10.28
C PHE A 49 -7.39 5.65 11.79
N GLU A 50 -8.50 5.92 12.47
CA GLU A 50 -8.60 5.72 13.92
C GLU A 50 -8.57 4.24 14.31
N ASP A 51 -7.83 3.91 15.37
CA ASP A 51 -7.69 2.52 15.84
C ASP A 51 -9.01 1.87 16.28
N ARG A 52 -9.98 2.69 16.70
CA ARG A 52 -11.31 2.25 17.14
C ARG A 52 -12.28 1.99 15.98
N ALA A 53 -11.94 2.35 14.75
CA ALA A 53 -12.81 2.19 13.59
C ALA A 53 -12.81 0.73 13.12
N VAL A 54 -14.00 0.10 13.15
CA VAL A 54 -14.16 -1.34 12.92
C VAL A 54 -14.55 -1.61 11.48
N SER A 55 -15.47 -0.82 10.93
CA SER A 55 -15.95 -0.97 9.54
C SER A 55 -15.10 -0.20 8.53
N ALA A 56 -15.18 -0.59 7.26
CA ALA A 56 -14.53 0.13 6.17
C ALA A 56 -14.99 1.59 6.11
N GLN A 57 -16.30 1.83 6.26
CA GLN A 57 -16.90 3.16 6.21
C GLN A 57 -16.45 4.03 7.38
N GLU A 58 -16.41 3.48 8.62
CA GLU A 58 -15.88 4.20 9.79
C GLU A 58 -14.41 4.58 9.60
N ARG A 59 -13.60 3.67 9.04
CA ARG A 59 -12.18 3.94 8.79
C ARG A 59 -12.00 5.04 7.75
N ILE A 60 -12.74 4.99 6.64
CA ILE A 60 -12.72 6.04 5.60
C ILE A 60 -13.20 7.38 6.17
N ALA A 61 -14.29 7.38 6.94
CA ALA A 61 -14.80 8.57 7.60
C ALA A 61 -13.78 9.14 8.59
N SER A 62 -13.05 8.30 9.33
CA SER A 62 -12.00 8.75 10.27
C SER A 62 -10.79 9.37 9.57
N MET A 63 -10.56 9.05 8.29
CA MET A 63 -9.58 9.76 7.46
C MET A 63 -10.08 11.17 7.07
N GLY A 64 -11.36 11.47 7.31
CA GLY A 64 -12.07 12.68 6.89
C GLY A 64 -12.58 12.62 5.46
N LEU A 65 -12.81 11.43 4.92
CA LEU A 65 -13.31 11.26 3.55
C LEU A 65 -14.76 10.77 3.57
N THR A 66 -15.58 11.39 2.72
CA THR A 66 -16.84 10.80 2.25
C THR A 66 -16.71 10.51 0.77
N LEU A 67 -17.05 9.29 0.36
CA LEU A 67 -16.79 8.81 -0.99
C LEU A 67 -18.09 8.44 -1.71
N LEU A 68 -18.11 8.71 -3.01
CA LEU A 68 -19.18 8.34 -3.92
C LEU A 68 -18.63 7.43 -5.01
N ASN A 69 -19.30 6.31 -5.24
CA ASN A 69 -19.01 5.46 -6.40
C ASN A 69 -19.85 5.90 -7.60
N ASP A 70 -19.23 6.57 -8.56
CA ASP A 70 -19.86 6.97 -9.83
C ASP A 70 -19.25 6.19 -11.00
N LYS A 71 -20.06 5.36 -11.66
CA LYS A 71 -19.69 4.64 -12.89
C LYS A 71 -18.32 3.95 -12.80
N ASN A 72 -18.07 3.24 -11.70
CA ASN A 72 -16.82 2.50 -11.44
C ASN A 72 -15.60 3.40 -11.17
N ARG A 73 -15.83 4.65 -10.75
CA ARG A 73 -14.83 5.58 -10.20
C ARG A 73 -15.19 5.89 -8.76
N MET A 74 -14.19 5.98 -7.90
CA MET A 74 -14.37 6.44 -6.53
C MET A 74 -14.02 7.91 -6.46
N LEU A 75 -15.03 8.74 -6.25
CA LEU A 75 -14.90 10.19 -6.14
C LEU A 75 -15.00 10.61 -4.67
N VAL A 76 -14.29 11.68 -4.33
CA VAL A 76 -14.36 12.34 -3.03
C VAL A 76 -15.57 13.28 -3.05
N GLU A 77 -16.61 12.92 -2.31
CA GLU A 77 -17.83 13.72 -2.14
C GLU A 77 -17.65 14.81 -1.08
N MET A 78 -16.86 14.56 -0.04
CA MET A 78 -16.58 15.56 0.97
C MET A 78 -15.25 15.26 1.66
N VAL A 79 -14.53 16.32 1.98
CA VAL A 79 -13.37 16.27 2.86
C VAL A 79 -13.73 17.01 4.15
N GLU A 80 -13.61 16.34 5.29
CA GLU A 80 -13.88 16.95 6.59
C GLU A 80 -12.77 17.93 6.98
N PHE A 81 -13.17 19.08 7.54
CA PHE A 81 -12.23 20.11 7.98
C PHE A 81 -11.42 19.63 9.21
N GLY A 82 -10.13 19.93 9.24
CA GLY A 82 -9.17 19.49 10.25
C GLY A 82 -8.76 18.02 10.13
N SER A 83 -9.16 17.32 9.07
CA SER A 83 -8.93 15.89 8.92
C SER A 83 -7.56 15.53 8.32
N PRO A 84 -7.12 14.27 8.45
CA PRO A 84 -5.94 13.79 7.75
C PRO A 84 -6.00 13.96 6.22
N ALA A 85 -7.18 13.80 5.63
CA ALA A 85 -7.41 13.99 4.20
C ALA A 85 -7.23 15.45 3.76
N GLU A 86 -7.77 16.40 4.53
CA GLU A 86 -7.57 17.83 4.27
C GLU A 86 -6.09 18.21 4.42
N ALA A 87 -5.42 17.72 5.47
CA ALA A 87 -4.00 17.96 5.70
C ALA A 87 -3.11 17.38 4.56
N ALA A 88 -3.55 16.29 3.93
CA ALA A 88 -2.90 15.73 2.74
C ALA A 88 -3.18 16.53 1.44
N GLY A 89 -4.07 17.52 1.50
CA GLY A 89 -4.43 18.39 0.38
C GLY A 89 -5.23 17.66 -0.69
N ILE A 90 -6.12 16.75 -0.27
CA ILE A 90 -7.19 16.16 -1.07
C ILE A 90 -8.32 17.19 -1.16
N ASP A 91 -8.95 17.31 -2.32
CA ASP A 91 -10.05 18.25 -2.55
C ASP A 91 -11.34 17.52 -2.92
N PHE A 92 -12.44 18.27 -2.90
CA PHE A 92 -13.74 17.84 -3.39
C PHE A 92 -13.67 17.46 -4.88
N ASP A 93 -14.46 16.46 -5.28
CA ASP A 93 -14.55 15.93 -6.65
C ASP A 93 -13.26 15.29 -7.18
N TRP A 94 -12.26 15.07 -6.32
CA TRP A 94 -11.07 14.32 -6.70
C TRP A 94 -11.36 12.83 -6.80
N GLU A 95 -10.69 12.17 -7.73
CA GLU A 95 -10.81 10.74 -7.96
C GLU A 95 -9.72 9.99 -7.20
N ILE A 96 -10.12 8.95 -6.47
CA ILE A 96 -9.21 7.92 -5.96
C ILE A 96 -8.91 6.98 -7.11
N ARG A 97 -7.78 7.19 -7.79
CA ARG A 97 -7.38 6.39 -8.95
C ARG A 97 -6.93 4.99 -8.55
N SER A 98 -6.09 4.91 -7.53
CA SER A 98 -5.56 3.62 -7.09
C SER A 98 -5.23 3.59 -5.61
N VAL A 99 -5.37 2.41 -5.01
CA VAL A 99 -4.91 2.11 -3.66
C VAL A 99 -3.64 1.28 -3.77
N VAL A 100 -2.60 1.72 -3.06
CA VAL A 100 -1.27 1.11 -3.11
C VAL A 100 -1.15 0.18 -1.92
N VAL A 101 -0.91 -1.11 -2.19
CA VAL A 101 -0.78 -2.15 -1.17
C VAL A 101 0.56 -2.84 -1.34
N ASP A 102 1.24 -3.13 -0.23
CA ASP A 102 2.48 -3.89 -0.27
C ASP A 102 2.22 -5.30 -0.79
N SER A 103 3.07 -5.76 -1.71
CA SER A 103 2.93 -7.10 -2.28
C SER A 103 3.37 -8.15 -1.27
N ASP A 104 2.61 -9.24 -1.17
CA ASP A 104 3.12 -10.46 -0.53
C ASP A 104 4.32 -10.97 -1.34
N ARG A 105 5.47 -11.08 -0.67
CA ARG A 105 6.73 -11.48 -1.29
C ARG A 105 7.50 -12.40 -0.35
N PRO A 106 8.18 -13.44 -0.88
CA PRO A 106 9.04 -14.27 -0.08
C PRO A 106 10.05 -13.41 0.70
N MET A 107 10.28 -13.81 1.94
CA MET A 107 11.34 -13.30 2.79
C MET A 107 12.67 -13.24 2.01
N LYS A 108 13.38 -12.11 2.08
CA LYS A 108 14.65 -11.92 1.34
C LYS A 108 15.70 -12.94 1.78
N GLU A 109 15.55 -13.45 2.99
CA GLU A 109 16.43 -14.38 3.68
C GLU A 109 16.47 -15.77 3.01
N TRP A 110 15.47 -16.11 2.18
CA TRP A 110 15.47 -17.37 1.43
C TRP A 110 16.68 -17.55 0.51
N VAL A 111 17.34 -16.46 0.11
CA VAL A 111 18.59 -16.50 -0.67
C VAL A 111 19.76 -17.13 0.11
N PHE A 112 19.73 -17.07 1.44
CA PHE A 112 20.81 -17.61 2.28
C PHE A 112 20.81 -19.12 2.33
N LEU A 113 19.65 -19.77 2.21
CA LEU A 113 19.56 -21.23 2.27
C LEU A 113 20.39 -21.93 1.17
N PRO A 114 20.24 -21.62 -0.13
CA PRO A 114 21.07 -22.22 -1.17
C PRO A 114 22.54 -21.78 -1.07
N ALA A 115 22.82 -20.54 -0.65
CA ALA A 115 24.19 -20.05 -0.47
C ALA A 115 24.95 -20.82 0.63
N ILE A 116 24.30 -21.04 1.77
CA ILE A 116 24.85 -21.81 2.89
C ILE A 116 25.03 -23.28 2.48
N LEU A 117 24.05 -23.87 1.78
CA LEU A 117 24.14 -25.25 1.29
C LEU A 117 25.37 -25.44 0.39
N LEU A 118 25.56 -24.57 -0.59
CA LEU A 118 26.73 -24.60 -1.49
C LEU A 118 28.04 -24.44 -0.72
N THR A 119 28.07 -23.54 0.26
CA THR A 119 29.25 -23.30 1.11
C THR A 119 29.60 -24.55 1.93
N LEU A 120 28.60 -25.22 2.52
CA LEU A 120 28.78 -26.46 3.27
C LEU A 120 29.24 -27.61 2.35
N LEU A 121 28.67 -27.73 1.15
CA LEU A 121 29.10 -28.73 0.15
C LEU A 121 30.55 -28.51 -0.29
N LEU A 122 30.95 -27.25 -0.51
CA LEU A 122 32.32 -26.90 -0.83
C LEU A 122 33.26 -27.27 0.33
N ALA A 123 32.92 -26.89 1.55
CA ALA A 123 33.70 -27.21 2.74
C ALA A 123 33.86 -28.73 2.93
N TRP A 124 32.79 -29.50 2.67
CA TRP A 124 32.83 -30.96 2.72
C TRP A 124 33.76 -31.56 1.65
N ASN A 125 33.69 -31.06 0.42
CA ASN A 125 34.58 -31.48 -0.66
C ASN A 125 36.06 -31.17 -0.35
N GLN A 126 36.34 -29.99 0.19
CA GLN A 126 37.69 -29.60 0.60
C GLN A 126 38.22 -30.49 1.73
N LYS A 127 37.40 -30.79 2.75
CA LYS A 127 37.76 -31.75 3.81
C LYS A 127 38.04 -33.16 3.26
N ARG A 128 37.27 -33.62 2.28
CA ARG A 128 37.48 -34.93 1.64
C ARG A 128 38.79 -35.01 0.87
N ARG A 129 39.23 -33.90 0.25
CA ARG A 129 40.51 -33.81 -0.48
C ARG A 129 41.71 -33.87 0.47
N ILE A 130 41.67 -33.14 1.59
CA ILE A 130 42.76 -33.15 2.58
C ILE A 130 42.98 -34.54 3.16
N LYS A 131 41.92 -35.31 3.44
CA LYS A 131 42.04 -36.67 3.97
C LYS A 131 42.61 -37.70 2.97
N LYS A 132 42.69 -37.37 1.68
CA LYS A 132 43.19 -38.25 0.62
C LYS A 132 44.61 -37.91 0.17
N ALA A 133 45.13 -36.75 0.57
CA ALA A 133 46.52 -36.32 0.36
C ALA A 133 47.36 -36.71 1.58
#